data_AF-A0A969EFW5-F1
#
_entry.id   AF-A0A969EFW5-F1
#
_cell.length_a   1.000
_cell.length_b   1.000
_cell.length_c   1.000
_cell.angle_alpha   90.00
_cell.angle_beta   90.00
_cell.angle_gamma   90.00
#
_symmetry.space_group_name_H-M   'P 1'
#
loop_
_entity.id
_entity.type
_entity.pdbx_description
1 polymer ?
#
loop_
_entity_poly.entity_id
_entity_poly.type
_entity_poly.pdbx_seq_one_letter_code
_entity_poly.pdbx_strand_id
1 'polypeptide(L)'
;MKSSRVGIFLLIFFYSVAYGQFSEPDGFIADRTYTELDYLFPINPGKENTLAGTFGELRSNHFHSGIDVRTGGQIGLPVLASQDGWISRAIIGPGGFGTALYVTHRNGQMTVYGHLDKINGALGKHMLNEQYRKKSFDVELFFKAGQFNVKRGDTIALSGNSGSSNGPHLHYDIRGKDGRALNPLQFGFTEVIDNIPPHAQKVALKTLDINSRINGQFGRFEFYLSKSGSDYILPYPILAYGKIGVEILAYDKLDNSNSRCGINYIEMFKGEDRVFSQKVEAVDFGKTRDIFTVMDYKTLVREGDRFNKLFIDDGNRLSEFYTVVNKGIISVINEDVPLRVQLKDLADNTSTVKFSLRPDLPTLEAKNLLSLLHPIVYDLVDNTLVIQRIPCENPLSIYSKGQLLAPSVSYANSKREVYLIDLRKVLPDSALTCNGSKVFHYKDRIPPATYTYYGDWTELSFQSRSLYDTMYLQLDRMEYDDHEVFSIGTDETPANSSVKVLLSPAKSYNESRSSVYKINRNRYEYIGGDWKNGKIEFRIREFGDFTIRQDTIPPSIRKIHLTNYSARFRISDNLSGIAYIEANVNGKWLLMNYDPKFHVIWSERLSKTDSFSGDFILKIVDRAGNESIFTQKI
;
A
#
# COMPACT_ATOMS: atom_id res chain seq x y z
N MET A 1 -55.21 -85.88 -11.00
CA MET A 1 -55.08 -85.59 -9.55
C MET A 1 -53.63 -85.20 -9.29
N LYS A 2 -53.19 -84.05 -8.78
CA LYS A 2 -53.80 -82.81 -8.27
C LYS A 2 -52.86 -81.64 -8.67
N SER A 3 -53.47 -80.57 -9.20
CA SER A 3 -53.05 -79.15 -9.26
C SER A 3 -51.65 -78.74 -8.78
N SER A 4 -50.80 -78.28 -9.69
CA SER A 4 -49.59 -77.47 -9.44
C SER A 4 -49.91 -75.97 -9.48
N ARG A 5 -49.66 -75.24 -8.38
CA ARG A 5 -49.70 -73.77 -8.34
C ARG A 5 -48.29 -73.20 -8.34
N VAL A 6 -47.95 -72.48 -9.39
CA VAL A 6 -46.77 -71.61 -9.51
C VAL A 6 -47.10 -70.30 -8.81
N GLY A 7 -46.32 -69.94 -7.78
CA GLY A 7 -46.43 -68.68 -7.06
C GLY A 7 -45.56 -67.60 -7.71
N ILE A 8 -46.19 -66.51 -8.14
CA ILE A 8 -45.54 -65.29 -8.63
C ILE A 8 -45.05 -64.50 -7.42
N PHE A 9 -43.73 -64.33 -7.28
CA PHE A 9 -43.14 -63.37 -6.34
C PHE A 9 -43.03 -62.00 -7.03
N LEU A 10 -43.86 -61.05 -6.60
CA LEU A 10 -43.78 -59.65 -7.00
C LEU A 10 -42.65 -58.98 -6.20
N LEU A 11 -41.52 -58.70 -6.86
CA LEU A 11 -40.46 -57.85 -6.32
C LEU A 11 -40.88 -56.38 -6.53
N ILE A 12 -41.31 -55.73 -5.45
CA ILE A 12 -41.57 -54.29 -5.42
C ILE A 12 -40.22 -53.59 -5.21
N PHE A 13 -39.67 -53.01 -6.28
CA PHE A 13 -38.56 -52.07 -6.19
C PHE A 13 -39.07 -50.75 -5.60
N PHE A 14 -38.75 -50.49 -4.33
CA PHE A 14 -38.83 -49.14 -3.77
C PHE A 14 -37.73 -48.29 -4.39
N TYR A 15 -38.07 -47.42 -5.35
CA TYR A 15 -37.24 -46.28 -5.70
C TYR A 15 -37.27 -45.29 -4.53
N SER A 16 -36.34 -45.42 -3.60
CA SER A 16 -36.01 -44.33 -2.69
C SER A 16 -35.27 -43.27 -3.50
N VAL A 17 -35.99 -42.26 -3.97
CA VAL A 17 -35.40 -41.00 -4.44
C VAL A 17 -34.82 -40.35 -3.19
N ALA A 18 -33.52 -40.57 -2.95
CA ALA A 18 -32.78 -39.76 -2.00
C ALA A 18 -32.73 -38.35 -2.58
N TYR A 19 -33.62 -37.48 -2.10
CA TYR A 19 -33.39 -36.05 -2.17
C TYR A 19 -32.13 -35.80 -1.35
N GLY A 20 -30.98 -35.79 -2.03
CA GLY A 20 -29.79 -35.16 -1.50
C GLY A 20 -30.19 -33.73 -1.19
N GLN A 21 -30.25 -33.40 0.09
CA GLN A 21 -30.31 -32.02 0.56
C GLN A 21 -28.96 -31.42 0.16
N PHE A 22 -28.85 -30.97 -1.08
CA PHE A 22 -27.79 -30.07 -1.49
C PHE A 22 -27.97 -28.86 -0.59
N SER A 23 -27.08 -28.71 0.41
CA SER A 23 -26.87 -27.42 1.03
C SER A 23 -26.62 -26.45 -0.13
N GLU A 24 -27.41 -25.39 -0.22
CA GLU A 24 -27.00 -24.27 -1.06
C GLU A 24 -25.54 -23.92 -0.70
N PRO A 25 -24.66 -23.68 -1.67
CA PRO A 25 -23.30 -23.26 -1.35
C PRO A 25 -23.41 -22.05 -0.45
N ASP A 26 -22.80 -22.11 0.75
CA ASP A 26 -22.85 -21.06 1.77
C ASP A 26 -22.77 -19.69 1.09
N GLY A 27 -23.93 -19.06 0.90
CA GLY A 27 -24.03 -17.84 0.15
C GLY A 27 -23.20 -16.81 0.88
N PHE A 28 -22.32 -16.11 0.15
CA PHE A 28 -21.60 -14.99 0.73
C PHE A 28 -22.65 -13.96 1.20
N ILE A 29 -22.88 -13.82 2.51
CA ILE A 29 -23.66 -12.73 3.11
C ILE A 29 -22.65 -11.80 3.78
N ALA A 30 -22.64 -10.52 3.40
CA ALA A 30 -21.84 -9.53 4.12
C ALA A 30 -22.31 -9.51 5.57
N ASP A 31 -21.44 -9.94 6.51
CA ASP A 31 -21.86 -10.10 7.89
C ASP A 31 -21.94 -8.72 8.54
N ARG A 32 -23.18 -8.23 8.77
CA ARG A 32 -23.43 -7.03 9.58
C ARG A 32 -23.46 -7.41 11.05
N THR A 33 -22.32 -7.91 11.54
CA THR A 33 -22.21 -8.59 12.83
C THR A 33 -22.50 -7.69 14.05
N TYR A 34 -22.58 -6.37 13.85
CA TYR A 34 -22.56 -5.39 14.94
C TYR A 34 -23.74 -4.40 14.93
N THR A 35 -24.81 -4.64 14.16
CA THR A 35 -25.95 -3.71 14.05
C THR A 35 -26.68 -3.44 15.35
N GLU A 36 -26.59 -4.36 16.33
CA GLU A 36 -27.16 -4.19 17.65
C GLU A 36 -26.36 -3.23 18.55
N LEU A 37 -25.13 -2.88 18.14
CA LEU A 37 -24.30 -1.91 18.86
C LEU A 37 -24.68 -0.51 18.38
N ASP A 38 -25.44 0.23 19.19
CA ASP A 38 -25.94 1.59 18.91
C ASP A 38 -24.81 2.65 18.77
N TYR A 39 -24.03 2.56 17.69
CA TYR A 39 -23.03 3.55 17.29
C TYR A 39 -23.68 4.65 16.47
N LEU A 40 -23.46 5.90 16.88
CA LEU A 40 -23.87 7.10 16.16
C LEU A 40 -22.86 7.43 15.06
N PHE A 41 -23.35 7.74 13.86
CA PHE A 41 -22.51 8.24 12.77
C PHE A 41 -21.86 9.58 13.17
N PRO A 42 -20.54 9.75 12.95
CA PRO A 42 -19.77 10.78 13.66
C PRO A 42 -19.93 12.21 13.13
N ILE A 43 -20.53 12.39 11.94
CA ILE A 43 -20.79 13.69 11.32
C ILE A 43 -22.22 13.71 10.78
N ASN A 44 -23.00 14.73 11.14
CA ASN A 44 -24.38 14.91 10.66
C ASN A 44 -25.23 13.62 10.75
N PRO A 45 -25.32 12.95 11.91
CA PRO A 45 -26.06 11.70 12.04
C PRO A 45 -27.53 11.84 11.64
N GLY A 46 -28.09 10.76 11.09
CA GLY A 46 -29.46 10.70 10.57
C GLY A 46 -29.65 11.43 9.23
N LYS A 47 -28.58 11.96 8.63
CA LYS A 47 -28.59 12.53 7.28
C LYS A 47 -27.67 11.72 6.38
N GLU A 48 -28.03 11.64 5.11
CA GLU A 48 -27.17 11.03 4.10
C GLU A 48 -25.77 11.68 4.09
N ASN A 49 -24.75 10.84 4.05
CA ASN A 49 -23.35 11.22 4.00
C ASN A 49 -22.63 10.44 2.89
N THR A 50 -21.56 11.05 2.37
CA THR A 50 -20.74 10.44 1.32
C THR A 50 -19.34 10.16 1.83
N LEU A 51 -18.72 9.09 1.32
CA LEU A 51 -17.36 8.71 1.67
C LEU A 51 -16.36 9.12 0.59
N ALA A 52 -15.16 9.48 1.03
CA ALA A 52 -14.00 9.70 0.18
C ALA A 52 -13.19 8.40 -0.01
N GLY A 53 -13.29 7.47 0.94
CA GLY A 53 -12.72 6.13 0.89
C GLY A 53 -13.31 5.21 1.96
N THR A 54 -13.26 3.90 1.73
CA THR A 54 -13.83 2.82 2.56
C THR A 54 -12.75 1.94 3.19
N PHE A 55 -13.17 1.11 4.14
CA PHE A 55 -12.29 0.20 4.86
C PHE A 55 -11.67 -0.85 3.96
N GLY A 56 -10.42 -1.22 4.21
CA GLY A 56 -9.74 -2.30 3.49
C GLY A 56 -9.29 -1.90 2.07
N GLU A 57 -9.52 -0.65 1.67
CA GLU A 57 -8.98 -0.11 0.42
C GLU A 57 -7.49 -0.34 0.30
N LEU A 58 -7.09 -0.74 -0.89
CA LEU A 58 -5.68 -0.89 -1.21
C LEU A 58 -5.06 0.50 -1.36
N ARG A 59 -4.23 0.94 -0.40
CA ARG A 59 -3.41 2.16 -0.51
C ARG A 59 -1.98 1.80 -0.92
N SER A 60 -1.14 2.82 -1.14
CA SER A 60 0.21 2.64 -1.69
C SER A 60 1.15 1.84 -0.79
N ASN A 61 0.87 1.68 0.50
CA ASN A 61 1.74 0.93 1.42
C ASN A 61 1.04 0.39 2.69
N HIS A 62 -0.28 0.55 2.81
CA HIS A 62 -1.11 0.08 3.93
C HIS A 62 -2.56 -0.15 3.48
N PHE A 63 -3.35 -0.88 4.27
CA PHE A 63 -4.80 -0.94 4.08
C PHE A 63 -5.43 0.28 4.76
N HIS A 64 -6.47 0.85 4.14
CA HIS A 64 -7.24 1.88 4.81
C HIS A 64 -7.98 1.30 6.02
N SER A 65 -7.71 1.83 7.23
CA SER A 65 -8.18 1.24 8.50
C SER A 65 -9.62 1.59 8.88
N GLY A 66 -10.26 2.50 8.15
CA GLY A 66 -11.55 3.06 8.53
C GLY A 66 -12.33 3.56 7.32
N ILE A 67 -13.17 4.56 7.55
CA ILE A 67 -13.88 5.28 6.49
C ILE A 67 -13.49 6.76 6.52
N ASP A 68 -13.39 7.36 5.33
CA ASP A 68 -13.11 8.79 5.17
C ASP A 68 -14.43 9.52 4.90
N VAL A 69 -15.06 10.07 5.94
CA VAL A 69 -16.35 10.79 5.84
C VAL A 69 -16.13 12.18 5.28
N ARG A 70 -16.78 12.50 4.15
CA ARG A 70 -16.63 13.80 3.49
C ARG A 70 -17.25 14.91 4.32
N THR A 71 -16.60 16.07 4.32
CA THR A 71 -17.07 17.30 4.97
C THR A 71 -17.50 18.35 3.94
N GLY A 72 -17.74 17.96 2.69
CA GLY A 72 -18.04 18.90 1.59
C GLY A 72 -16.90 19.89 1.29
N GLY A 73 -15.64 19.51 1.59
CA GLY A 73 -14.48 20.39 1.45
C GLY A 73 -14.32 21.42 2.58
N GLN A 74 -15.10 21.30 3.65
CA GLN A 74 -15.09 22.25 4.76
C GLN A 74 -14.26 21.71 5.93
N ILE A 75 -13.54 22.62 6.59
CA ILE A 75 -12.93 22.40 7.91
C ILE A 75 -13.89 22.98 8.96
N GLY A 76 -13.99 22.33 10.12
CA GLY A 76 -14.72 22.88 11.26
C GLY A 76 -16.08 22.26 11.53
N LEU A 77 -16.47 21.18 10.85
CA LEU A 77 -17.75 20.51 11.15
C LEU A 77 -17.69 19.82 12.52
N PRO A 78 -18.76 19.84 13.33
CA PRO A 78 -18.81 19.11 14.58
C PRO A 78 -18.57 17.60 14.38
N VAL A 79 -17.62 17.05 15.13
CA VAL A 79 -17.36 15.61 15.21
C VAL A 79 -17.91 15.09 16.52
N LEU A 80 -18.82 14.14 16.43
CA LEU A 80 -19.58 13.61 17.57
C LEU A 80 -19.01 12.29 18.06
N ALA A 81 -19.04 12.08 19.37
CA ALA A 81 -18.74 10.78 19.97
C ALA A 81 -19.80 9.75 19.56
N SER A 82 -19.35 8.64 18.99
CA SER A 82 -20.22 7.63 18.41
C SER A 82 -20.91 6.76 19.46
N GLN A 83 -20.32 6.64 20.64
CA GLN A 83 -20.90 5.90 21.76
C GLN A 83 -20.34 6.44 23.08
N ASP A 84 -21.06 6.20 24.18
CA ASP A 84 -20.61 6.46 25.55
C ASP A 84 -19.21 5.85 25.82
N GLY A 85 -18.37 6.58 26.52
CA GLY A 85 -17.02 6.11 26.83
C GLY A 85 -16.16 7.16 27.51
N TRP A 86 -14.85 7.01 27.34
CA TRP A 86 -13.86 8.00 27.75
C TRP A 86 -12.78 8.14 26.69
N ILE A 87 -12.21 9.33 26.57
CA ILE A 87 -11.06 9.56 25.70
C ILE A 87 -9.85 8.93 26.37
N SER A 88 -9.23 7.95 25.72
CA SER A 88 -8.09 7.18 26.26
C SER A 88 -6.75 7.61 25.65
N ARG A 89 -6.76 8.24 24.48
CA ARG A 89 -5.57 8.79 23.83
C ARG A 89 -5.94 10.01 22.98
N ALA A 90 -5.07 11.02 23.00
CA ALA A 90 -5.16 12.20 22.13
C ALA A 90 -3.78 12.52 21.55
N ILE A 91 -3.76 12.86 20.27
CA ILE A 91 -2.55 13.16 19.50
C ILE A 91 -2.75 14.51 18.82
N ILE A 92 -1.70 15.34 18.81
CA ILE A 92 -1.56 16.50 17.91
C ILE A 92 -0.18 16.36 17.28
N GLY A 93 -0.11 16.24 15.96
CA GLY A 93 1.16 16.09 15.25
C GLY A 93 1.07 16.42 13.76
N PRO A 94 2.22 16.52 13.07
CA PRO A 94 2.28 16.96 11.67
C PRO A 94 1.98 15.86 10.63
N GLY A 95 2.00 14.57 11.02
CA GLY A 95 1.88 13.43 10.11
C GLY A 95 0.84 12.39 10.55
N GLY A 96 0.67 11.32 9.78
CA GLY A 96 -0.29 10.26 10.07
C GLY A 96 -1.72 10.80 10.16
N PHE A 97 -2.46 10.46 11.21
CA PHE A 97 -3.79 11.02 11.46
C PHE A 97 -3.78 12.52 11.83
N GLY A 98 -2.63 13.14 12.05
CA GLY A 98 -2.54 14.52 12.49
C GLY A 98 -3.07 14.67 13.91
N THR A 99 -4.05 15.56 14.09
CA THR A 99 -4.81 15.64 15.34
C THR A 99 -5.83 14.51 15.38
N ALA A 100 -5.76 13.67 16.41
CA ALA A 100 -6.63 12.52 16.55
C ALA A 100 -7.09 12.25 17.99
N LEU A 101 -8.31 11.72 18.12
CA LEU A 101 -8.88 11.28 19.39
C LEU A 101 -9.22 9.80 19.33
N TYR A 102 -8.94 9.09 20.42
CA TYR A 102 -9.30 7.69 20.62
C TYR A 102 -10.26 7.61 21.81
N VAL A 103 -11.47 7.10 21.58
CA VAL A 103 -12.50 6.94 22.60
C VAL A 103 -12.65 5.46 22.90
N THR A 104 -12.40 5.04 24.13
CA THR A 104 -12.64 3.67 24.57
C THR A 104 -14.04 3.55 25.16
N HIS A 105 -14.74 2.49 24.76
CA HIS A 105 -16.13 2.23 25.15
C HIS A 105 -16.22 1.13 26.20
N ARG A 106 -17.38 1.04 26.87
CA ARG A 106 -17.63 0.04 27.92
C ARG A 106 -17.57 -1.40 27.42
N ASN A 107 -17.89 -1.63 26.15
CA ASN A 107 -17.77 -2.93 25.51
C ASN A 107 -16.31 -3.31 25.20
N GLY A 108 -15.32 -2.46 25.50
CA GLY A 108 -13.90 -2.67 25.24
C GLY A 108 -13.44 -2.34 23.81
N GLN A 109 -14.36 -1.97 22.91
CA GLN A 109 -14.01 -1.43 21.60
C GLN A 109 -13.57 0.03 21.71
N MET A 110 -13.07 0.57 20.61
CA MET A 110 -12.59 1.94 20.54
C MET A 110 -12.95 2.58 19.21
N THR A 111 -13.36 3.85 19.23
CA THR A 111 -13.48 4.66 18.01
C THR A 111 -12.31 5.62 17.90
N VAL A 112 -11.88 5.89 16.66
CA VAL A 112 -10.80 6.84 16.37
C VAL A 112 -11.29 7.90 15.41
N TYR A 113 -10.98 9.15 15.72
CA TYR A 113 -11.37 10.33 14.95
C TYR A 113 -10.10 11.05 14.52
N GLY A 114 -9.73 10.95 13.24
CA GLY A 114 -8.49 11.50 12.67
C GLY A 114 -8.69 12.75 11.82
N HIS A 115 -7.58 13.39 11.47
CA HIS A 115 -7.50 14.60 10.64
C HIS A 115 -8.24 15.81 11.22
N LEU A 116 -8.42 15.87 12.53
CA LEU A 116 -9.17 16.91 13.21
C LEU A 116 -8.47 18.27 13.09
N ASP A 117 -9.26 19.35 13.09
CA ASP A 117 -8.72 20.72 13.17
C ASP A 117 -8.50 21.14 14.62
N LYS A 118 -9.48 20.85 15.47
CA LYS A 118 -9.50 21.31 16.86
C LYS A 118 -10.16 20.31 17.80
N ILE A 119 -9.55 20.10 18.97
CA ILE A 119 -10.13 19.37 20.09
C ILE A 119 -10.90 20.36 20.97
N ASN A 120 -12.14 20.02 21.35
CA ASN A 120 -13.00 20.91 22.10
C ASN A 120 -12.91 20.73 23.63
N GLY A 121 -13.43 21.70 24.36
CA GLY A 121 -13.66 21.62 25.81
C GLY A 121 -12.41 21.53 26.67
N ALA A 122 -12.55 20.87 27.82
CA ALA A 122 -11.49 20.74 28.83
C ALA A 122 -10.27 19.96 28.30
N LEU A 123 -10.48 18.96 27.44
CA LEU A 123 -9.39 18.21 26.84
C LEU A 123 -8.54 19.08 25.91
N GLY A 124 -9.16 19.89 25.04
CA GLY A 124 -8.42 20.80 24.16
C GLY A 124 -7.52 21.77 24.94
N LYS A 125 -8.03 22.31 26.06
CA LYS A 125 -7.23 23.16 26.97
C LYS A 125 -6.09 22.36 27.63
N HIS A 126 -6.34 21.12 28.03
CA HIS A 126 -5.32 20.26 28.62
C HIS A 126 -4.19 19.95 27.62
N MET A 127 -4.53 19.59 26.38
CA MET A 127 -3.56 19.35 25.31
C MET A 127 -2.70 20.59 25.04
N LEU A 128 -3.32 21.77 24.95
CA LEU A 128 -2.61 23.03 24.74
C LEU A 128 -1.66 23.35 25.91
N ASN A 129 -2.11 23.16 27.15
CA ASN A 129 -1.25 23.34 28.33
C ASN A 129 -0.04 22.39 28.27
N GLU A 130 -0.22 21.14 27.84
CA GLU A 130 0.86 20.18 27.70
C GLU A 130 1.83 20.52 26.55
N GLN A 131 1.33 21.05 25.42
CA GLN A 131 2.19 21.59 24.36
C GLN A 131 3.08 22.72 24.88
N TYR A 132 2.52 23.65 25.67
CA TYR A 132 3.28 24.71 26.33
C TYR A 132 4.26 24.21 27.39
N ARG A 133 3.85 23.24 28.20
CA ARG A 133 4.71 22.64 29.24
C ARG A 133 5.90 21.91 28.63
N LYS A 134 5.68 21.17 27.53
CA LYS A 134 6.72 20.44 26.80
C LYS A 134 7.48 21.32 25.80
N LYS A 135 7.01 22.53 25.52
CA LYS A 135 7.47 23.41 24.43
C LYS A 135 7.54 22.69 23.08
N SER A 136 6.48 21.94 22.77
CA SER A 136 6.39 21.10 21.57
C SER A 136 5.04 21.28 20.90
N PHE A 137 5.04 21.36 19.56
CA PHE A 137 3.83 21.21 18.77
C PHE A 137 3.32 19.76 18.82
N ASP A 138 4.24 18.80 18.63
CA ASP A 138 3.91 17.39 18.65
C ASP A 138 3.70 16.91 20.09
N VAL A 139 2.49 16.46 20.40
CA VAL A 139 2.11 15.95 21.71
C VAL A 139 1.17 14.77 21.56
N GLU A 140 1.55 13.68 22.22
CA GLU A 140 0.73 12.51 22.45
C GLU A 140 0.54 12.30 23.95
N LEU A 141 -0.71 12.07 24.36
CA LEU A 141 -1.09 11.79 25.74
C LEU A 141 -2.03 10.58 25.82
N PHE A 142 -1.91 9.84 26.91
CA PHE A 142 -2.78 8.73 27.28
C PHE A 142 -3.50 9.04 28.59
N PHE A 143 -4.76 8.67 28.69
CA PHE A 143 -5.62 9.01 29.81
C PHE A 143 -6.21 7.76 30.45
N LYS A 144 -6.42 7.82 31.77
CA LYS A 144 -7.07 6.75 32.51
C LYS A 144 -8.57 6.75 32.24
N ALA A 145 -9.19 5.58 32.41
CA ALA A 145 -10.64 5.45 32.38
C ALA A 145 -11.30 6.47 33.33
N GLY A 146 -12.36 7.13 32.85
CA GLY A 146 -13.10 8.12 33.63
C GLY A 146 -12.55 9.55 33.59
N GLN A 147 -11.32 9.78 33.11
CA GLN A 147 -10.69 11.11 33.18
C GLN A 147 -11.35 12.15 32.27
N PHE A 148 -11.66 11.76 31.03
CA PHE A 148 -12.37 12.58 30.05
C PHE A 148 -13.54 11.76 29.49
N ASN A 149 -14.64 11.70 30.24
CA ASN A 149 -15.84 10.99 29.81
C ASN A 149 -16.55 11.72 28.67
N VAL A 150 -17.15 10.94 27.78
CA VAL A 150 -17.98 11.43 26.68
C VAL A 150 -19.27 10.62 26.61
N LYS A 151 -20.34 11.28 26.21
CA LYS A 151 -21.63 10.69 25.90
C LYS A 151 -21.82 10.61 24.40
N ARG A 152 -22.55 9.58 23.95
CA ARG A 152 -22.98 9.46 22.57
C ARG A 152 -23.63 10.77 22.11
N GLY A 153 -23.13 11.36 21.03
CA GLY A 153 -23.60 12.65 20.50
C GLY A 153 -22.87 13.89 21.03
N ASP A 154 -21.97 13.77 22.01
CA ASP A 154 -21.16 14.91 22.46
C ASP A 154 -20.22 15.37 21.33
N THR A 155 -20.14 16.68 21.10
CA THR A 155 -19.14 17.26 20.19
C THR A 155 -17.76 17.23 20.84
N ILE A 156 -16.92 16.28 20.41
CA ILE A 156 -15.58 16.06 20.98
C ILE A 156 -14.50 16.87 20.24
N ALA A 157 -14.72 17.19 18.97
CA ALA A 157 -13.77 17.88 18.12
C ALA A 157 -14.45 18.57 16.93
N LEU A 158 -13.64 19.26 16.12
CA LEU A 158 -14.02 19.77 14.81
C LEU A 158 -13.22 19.06 13.71
N SER A 159 -13.89 18.71 12.61
CA SER A 159 -13.27 18.07 11.45
C SER A 159 -12.22 18.99 10.80
N GLY A 160 -11.24 18.41 10.11
CA GLY A 160 -10.13 19.20 9.59
C GLY A 160 -9.45 18.59 8.40
N ASN A 161 -8.17 18.94 8.28
CA ASN A 161 -7.25 18.44 7.27
C ASN A 161 -5.84 18.30 7.86
N SER A 162 -5.71 17.99 9.15
CA SER A 162 -4.40 17.84 9.78
C SER A 162 -3.72 16.52 9.39
N GLY A 163 -2.40 16.43 9.52
CA GLY A 163 -1.65 15.21 9.20
C GLY A 163 -1.62 14.87 7.71
N SER A 164 -1.43 13.58 7.41
CA SER A 164 -1.26 13.01 6.08
C SER A 164 -2.60 12.83 5.34
N SER A 165 -3.26 13.95 5.05
CA SER A 165 -4.52 14.01 4.30
C SER A 165 -4.41 14.90 3.06
N ASN A 166 -5.05 14.48 1.95
CA ASN A 166 -5.08 15.23 0.69
C ASN A 166 -6.17 16.31 0.65
N GLY A 167 -7.13 16.30 1.56
CA GLY A 167 -8.23 17.27 1.59
C GLY A 167 -9.13 17.14 2.83
N PRO A 168 -9.98 18.13 3.14
CA PRO A 168 -10.82 18.10 4.33
C PRO A 168 -11.79 16.91 4.36
N HIS A 169 -11.68 16.10 5.42
CA HIS A 169 -12.55 14.97 5.74
C HIS A 169 -12.35 14.55 7.20
N LEU A 170 -13.21 13.67 7.71
CA LEU A 170 -12.96 12.95 8.95
C LEU A 170 -12.56 11.51 8.62
N HIS A 171 -11.40 11.09 9.10
CA HIS A 171 -11.08 9.66 9.14
C HIS A 171 -11.68 9.05 10.39
N TYR A 172 -12.46 7.97 10.24
CA TYR A 172 -13.16 7.31 11.32
C TYR A 172 -12.87 5.79 11.35
N ASP A 173 -12.22 5.32 12.42
CA ASP A 173 -12.02 3.89 12.67
C ASP A 173 -12.97 3.40 13.77
N ILE A 174 -13.32 2.11 13.69
CA ILE A 174 -13.73 1.32 14.85
C ILE A 174 -12.67 0.24 15.06
N ARG A 175 -12.27 0.01 16.32
CA ARG A 175 -11.27 -0.99 16.69
C ARG A 175 -11.84 -2.00 17.66
N GLY A 176 -11.48 -3.26 17.44
CA GLY A 176 -11.78 -4.36 18.34
C GLY A 176 -11.05 -4.23 19.68
N LYS A 177 -11.42 -5.08 20.64
CA LYS A 177 -10.75 -5.20 21.95
C LYS A 177 -9.26 -5.54 21.83
N ASP A 178 -8.91 -6.22 20.74
CA ASP A 178 -7.55 -6.63 20.37
C ASP A 178 -6.77 -5.52 19.64
N GLY A 179 -7.39 -4.35 19.42
CA GLY A 179 -6.78 -3.21 18.75
C GLY A 179 -6.76 -3.29 17.22
N ARG A 180 -7.25 -4.38 16.61
CA ARG A 180 -7.40 -4.47 15.16
C ARG A 180 -8.45 -3.48 14.68
N ALA A 181 -8.21 -2.89 13.52
CA ALA A 181 -9.21 -2.07 12.86
C ALA A 181 -10.33 -2.97 12.31
N LEU A 182 -11.58 -2.60 12.55
CA LEU A 182 -12.77 -3.30 12.08
C LEU A 182 -13.46 -2.43 11.04
N ASN A 183 -14.12 -3.05 10.07
CA ASN A 183 -14.84 -2.32 9.04
C ASN A 183 -16.03 -1.54 9.63
N PRO A 184 -16.00 -0.18 9.67
CA PRO A 184 -17.06 0.60 10.30
C PRO A 184 -18.43 0.41 9.65
N LEU A 185 -18.49 0.05 8.37
CA LEU A 185 -19.76 -0.14 7.66
C LEU A 185 -20.50 -1.42 8.09
N GLN A 186 -19.87 -2.31 8.88
CA GLN A 186 -20.55 -3.46 9.50
C GLN A 186 -21.41 -3.07 10.73
N PHE A 187 -21.34 -1.81 11.17
CA PHE A 187 -22.02 -1.32 12.37
C PHE A 187 -23.37 -0.65 12.08
N GLY A 188 -23.94 -0.88 10.89
CA GLY A 188 -25.33 -0.51 10.58
C GLY A 188 -25.59 0.97 10.30
N PHE A 189 -24.58 1.73 9.89
CA PHE A 189 -24.75 3.13 9.51
C PHE A 189 -25.64 3.29 8.28
N THR A 190 -26.85 3.82 8.47
CA THR A 190 -27.83 4.06 7.40
C THR A 190 -27.53 5.33 6.59
N GLU A 191 -26.62 6.17 7.08
CA GLU A 191 -26.21 7.42 6.44
C GLU A 191 -25.38 7.20 5.17
N VAL A 192 -24.78 6.02 5.01
CA VAL A 192 -24.02 5.64 3.81
C VAL A 192 -24.91 4.75 2.95
N ILE A 193 -25.39 5.30 1.84
CA ILE A 193 -26.25 4.59 0.88
C ILE A 193 -25.37 3.98 -0.22
N ASP A 194 -25.64 2.72 -0.53
CA ASP A 194 -24.90 1.97 -1.55
C ASP A 194 -25.81 0.97 -2.28
N ASN A 195 -26.19 1.32 -3.50
CA ASN A 195 -26.98 0.51 -4.43
C ASN A 195 -26.22 0.23 -5.74
N ILE A 196 -24.91 0.49 -5.77
CA ILE A 196 -24.13 0.45 -7.00
C ILE A 196 -23.22 -0.77 -6.95
N PRO A 197 -23.38 -1.75 -7.87
CA PRO A 197 -22.49 -2.90 -7.89
C PRO A 197 -21.05 -2.51 -8.24
N PRO A 198 -20.05 -3.23 -7.67
CA PRO A 198 -18.65 -2.98 -7.95
C PRO A 198 -18.32 -2.97 -9.45
N HIS A 199 -17.44 -2.06 -9.87
CA HIS A 199 -17.04 -1.90 -11.26
C HIS A 199 -15.73 -2.64 -11.56
N ALA A 200 -15.79 -3.67 -12.41
CA ALA A 200 -14.61 -4.34 -12.94
C ALA A 200 -14.10 -3.64 -14.21
N GLN A 201 -12.78 -3.38 -14.29
CA GLN A 201 -12.17 -2.69 -15.44
C GLN A 201 -11.30 -3.61 -16.28
N LYS A 202 -10.40 -4.36 -15.64
CA LYS A 202 -9.45 -5.26 -16.31
C LYS A 202 -9.30 -6.55 -15.51
N VAL A 203 -8.99 -7.63 -16.21
CA VAL A 203 -8.31 -8.79 -15.61
C VAL A 203 -6.87 -8.80 -16.07
N ALA A 204 -5.96 -9.23 -15.21
CA ALA A 204 -4.60 -9.54 -15.61
C ALA A 204 -4.30 -11.01 -15.35
N LEU A 205 -3.51 -11.60 -16.22
CA LEU A 205 -3.02 -12.97 -16.08
C LEU A 205 -1.51 -12.94 -15.96
N LYS A 206 -0.97 -13.73 -15.03
CA LYS A 206 0.47 -13.84 -14.77
C LYS A 206 0.92 -15.29 -14.87
N THR A 207 2.01 -15.55 -15.59
CA THR A 207 2.66 -16.87 -15.59
C THR A 207 3.41 -17.11 -14.28
N LEU A 208 3.13 -18.22 -13.59
CA LEU A 208 3.71 -18.52 -12.27
C LEU A 208 4.83 -19.55 -12.29
N ASP A 209 5.13 -20.10 -13.47
CA ASP A 209 6.33 -20.91 -13.69
C ASP A 209 6.92 -20.66 -15.09
N ILE A 210 8.20 -21.01 -15.25
CA ILE A 210 8.98 -20.71 -16.46
C ILE A 210 8.44 -21.39 -17.74
N ASN A 211 7.63 -22.44 -17.60
CA ASN A 211 7.03 -23.17 -18.71
C ASN A 211 5.63 -22.63 -19.06
N SER A 212 5.05 -21.81 -18.20
CA SER A 212 3.73 -21.26 -18.40
C SER A 212 3.72 -20.20 -19.49
N ARG A 213 2.61 -20.10 -20.21
CA ARG A 213 2.42 -19.14 -21.31
C ARG A 213 1.02 -18.54 -21.25
N ILE A 214 0.91 -17.29 -21.70
CA ILE A 214 -0.32 -16.58 -21.98
C ILE A 214 -0.16 -16.00 -23.38
N ASN A 215 -1.05 -16.37 -24.31
CA ASN A 215 -0.95 -16.04 -25.73
C ASN A 215 0.45 -16.31 -26.32
N GLY A 216 1.03 -17.47 -25.96
CA GLY A 216 2.36 -17.90 -26.39
C GLY A 216 3.54 -17.19 -25.71
N GLN A 217 3.31 -16.34 -24.70
CA GLN A 217 4.36 -15.53 -24.05
C GLN A 217 4.44 -15.75 -22.54
N PHE A 218 5.63 -15.59 -21.96
CA PHE A 218 5.86 -15.57 -20.52
C PHE A 218 5.77 -14.12 -20.00
N GLY A 219 5.17 -13.93 -18.82
CA GLY A 219 5.02 -12.62 -18.18
C GLY A 219 3.62 -12.38 -17.62
N ARG A 220 3.28 -11.09 -17.49
CA ARG A 220 1.99 -10.59 -17.02
C ARG A 220 1.30 -9.79 -18.12
N PHE A 221 0.02 -10.04 -18.37
CA PHE A 221 -0.74 -9.44 -19.46
C PHE A 221 -2.11 -8.98 -18.99
N GLU A 222 -2.54 -7.81 -19.44
CA GLU A 222 -3.82 -7.20 -19.06
C GLU A 222 -4.84 -7.27 -20.18
N PHE A 223 -6.11 -7.48 -19.81
CA PHE A 223 -7.24 -7.58 -20.73
C PHE A 223 -8.37 -6.68 -20.26
N TYR A 224 -8.79 -5.76 -21.12
CA TYR A 224 -9.91 -4.86 -20.85
C TYR A 224 -11.23 -5.62 -20.91
N LEU A 225 -12.04 -5.47 -19.88
CA LEU A 225 -13.35 -6.10 -19.79
C LEU A 225 -14.39 -5.32 -20.59
N SER A 226 -15.28 -6.04 -21.27
CA SER A 226 -16.46 -5.47 -21.90
C SER A 226 -17.68 -5.69 -21.04
N LYS A 227 -18.53 -4.67 -20.87
CA LYS A 227 -19.79 -4.82 -20.13
C LYS A 227 -20.82 -5.55 -21.00
N SER A 228 -21.52 -6.52 -20.43
CA SER A 228 -22.61 -7.26 -21.06
C SER A 228 -23.76 -7.42 -20.07
N GLY A 229 -24.78 -6.57 -20.20
CA GLY A 229 -25.85 -6.44 -19.20
C GLY A 229 -25.30 -5.99 -17.84
N SER A 230 -25.55 -6.78 -16.79
CA SER A 230 -25.00 -6.60 -15.44
C SER A 230 -23.57 -7.14 -15.28
N ASP A 231 -23.11 -7.95 -16.23
CA ASP A 231 -21.86 -8.68 -16.12
C ASP A 231 -20.73 -8.01 -16.92
N TYR A 232 -19.52 -8.47 -16.68
CA TYR A 232 -18.31 -8.13 -17.42
C TYR A 232 -17.77 -9.39 -18.07
N ILE A 233 -17.36 -9.29 -19.33
CA ILE A 233 -16.92 -10.45 -20.10
C ILE A 233 -15.62 -10.19 -20.85
N LEU A 234 -14.88 -11.27 -21.09
CA LEU A 234 -14.02 -11.40 -22.26
C LEU A 234 -14.67 -12.39 -23.23
N PRO A 235 -15.13 -11.94 -24.41
CA PRO A 235 -15.96 -12.77 -25.28
C PRO A 235 -15.18 -13.92 -25.94
N TYR A 236 -13.85 -13.81 -26.00
CA TYR A 236 -12.98 -14.82 -26.57
C TYR A 236 -12.08 -15.42 -25.49
N PRO A 237 -11.82 -16.74 -25.54
CA PRO A 237 -10.91 -17.39 -24.62
C PRO A 237 -9.49 -16.84 -24.78
N ILE A 238 -8.78 -16.70 -23.66
CA ILE A 238 -7.36 -16.37 -23.67
C ILE A 238 -6.58 -17.67 -23.77
N LEU A 239 -5.61 -17.72 -24.70
CA LEU A 239 -4.75 -18.89 -24.83
C LEU A 239 -3.77 -18.92 -23.65
N ALA A 240 -3.67 -20.06 -22.97
CA ALA A 240 -2.78 -20.21 -21.83
C ALA A 240 -2.31 -21.65 -21.65
N TYR A 241 -1.19 -21.84 -20.96
CA TYR A 241 -0.68 -23.14 -20.56
C TYR A 241 0.10 -23.04 -19.26
N GLY A 242 0.05 -24.08 -18.43
CA GLY A 242 0.78 -24.16 -17.16
C GLY A 242 0.02 -23.54 -15.99
N LYS A 243 0.76 -22.99 -15.03
CA LYS A 243 0.23 -22.34 -13.82
C LYS A 243 0.03 -20.84 -14.05
N ILE A 244 -1.22 -20.41 -13.97
CA ILE A 244 -1.65 -19.04 -14.24
C ILE A 244 -2.21 -18.42 -12.95
N GLY A 245 -1.69 -17.25 -12.59
CA GLY A 245 -2.26 -16.37 -11.59
C GLY A 245 -3.28 -15.43 -12.25
N VAL A 246 -4.41 -15.23 -11.58
CA VAL A 246 -5.44 -14.29 -12.00
C VAL A 246 -5.40 -13.07 -11.10
N GLU A 247 -5.52 -11.89 -11.67
CA GLU A 247 -5.63 -10.63 -10.94
C GLU A 247 -6.78 -9.79 -11.50
N ILE A 248 -7.37 -8.91 -10.69
CA ILE A 248 -8.48 -8.07 -11.10
C ILE A 248 -8.28 -6.61 -10.67
N LEU A 249 -8.42 -5.69 -11.63
CA LEU A 249 -8.54 -4.27 -11.36
C LEU A 249 -10.02 -3.92 -11.34
N ALA A 250 -10.51 -3.70 -10.14
CA ALA A 250 -11.89 -3.32 -9.89
C ALA A 250 -11.94 -2.35 -8.71
N TYR A 251 -13.01 -1.57 -8.66
CA TYR A 251 -13.28 -0.65 -7.56
C TYR A 251 -14.77 -0.56 -7.35
N ASP A 252 -15.15 -0.20 -6.15
CA ASP A 252 -16.53 0.06 -5.80
C ASP A 252 -16.87 1.56 -5.89
N LYS A 253 -18.16 1.89 -5.88
CA LYS A 253 -18.66 3.27 -5.85
C LYS A 253 -19.92 3.34 -5.02
N LEU A 254 -20.03 4.36 -4.20
CA LEU A 254 -21.23 4.61 -3.40
C LEU A 254 -22.16 5.59 -4.11
N ASP A 255 -23.45 5.59 -3.76
CA ASP A 255 -24.40 6.59 -4.22
C ASP A 255 -23.90 8.00 -3.89
N ASN A 256 -24.18 8.94 -4.80
CA ASN A 256 -23.84 10.36 -4.67
C ASN A 256 -22.35 10.66 -4.39
N SER A 257 -21.45 9.71 -4.66
CA SER A 257 -20.00 9.88 -4.55
C SER A 257 -19.28 9.55 -5.85
N ASN A 258 -18.28 10.36 -6.19
CA ASN A 258 -17.37 10.08 -7.31
C ASN A 258 -16.09 9.33 -6.87
N SER A 259 -15.95 9.03 -5.57
CA SER A 259 -14.81 8.28 -5.06
C SER A 259 -14.82 6.83 -5.53
N ARG A 260 -13.63 6.31 -5.83
CA ARG A 260 -13.42 4.88 -6.01
C ARG A 260 -13.18 4.28 -4.63
N CYS A 261 -14.01 3.33 -4.26
CA CYS A 261 -13.97 2.62 -2.99
C CYS A 261 -13.33 1.24 -3.16
N GLY A 262 -12.89 0.64 -2.05
CA GLY A 262 -12.31 -0.69 -2.03
C GLY A 262 -13.35 -1.78 -2.22
N ILE A 263 -12.93 -2.97 -2.66
CA ILE A 263 -13.78 -4.16 -2.71
C ILE A 263 -13.30 -5.12 -1.63
N ASN A 264 -14.15 -5.35 -0.62
CA ASN A 264 -13.80 -6.19 0.52
C ASN A 264 -13.97 -7.68 0.23
N TYR A 265 -14.83 -8.02 -0.74
CA TYR A 265 -15.25 -9.40 -1.00
C TYR A 265 -15.07 -9.77 -2.46
N ILE A 266 -14.21 -10.77 -2.69
CA ILE A 266 -13.90 -11.26 -4.04
C ILE A 266 -13.87 -12.78 -4.01
N GLU A 267 -14.62 -13.41 -4.90
CA GLU A 267 -14.58 -14.87 -5.08
C GLU A 267 -14.25 -15.22 -6.53
N MET A 268 -13.49 -16.30 -6.72
CA MET A 268 -13.20 -16.85 -8.05
C MET A 268 -13.57 -18.33 -8.10
N PHE A 269 -14.22 -18.69 -9.19
CA PHE A 269 -14.70 -20.04 -9.46
C PHE A 269 -14.06 -20.58 -10.74
N LYS A 270 -13.69 -21.86 -10.71
CA LYS A 270 -13.33 -22.67 -11.88
C LYS A 270 -14.54 -23.58 -12.18
N GLY A 271 -15.31 -23.25 -13.21
CA GLY A 271 -16.64 -23.83 -13.38
C GLY A 271 -17.52 -23.51 -12.17
N GLU A 272 -18.00 -24.55 -11.47
CA GLU A 272 -18.78 -24.43 -10.23
C GLU A 272 -17.91 -24.44 -8.96
N ASP A 273 -16.64 -24.84 -9.06
CA ASP A 273 -15.76 -24.99 -7.89
C ASP A 273 -15.18 -23.62 -7.47
N ARG A 274 -15.45 -23.20 -6.24
CA ARG A 274 -14.80 -22.02 -5.66
C ARG A 274 -13.33 -22.32 -5.37
N VAL A 275 -12.43 -21.62 -6.05
CA VAL A 275 -10.97 -21.81 -5.93
C VAL A 275 -10.29 -20.71 -5.12
N PHE A 276 -10.92 -19.55 -4.99
CA PHE A 276 -10.42 -18.43 -4.19
C PHE A 276 -11.59 -17.63 -3.59
N SER A 277 -11.42 -17.17 -2.36
CA SER A 277 -12.29 -16.24 -1.67
C SER A 277 -11.43 -15.30 -0.82
N GLN A 278 -11.66 -13.99 -0.94
CA GLN A 278 -11.06 -12.93 -0.13
C GLN A 278 -12.15 -12.23 0.70
N LYS A 279 -11.85 -12.00 1.97
CA LYS A 279 -12.72 -11.33 2.95
C LYS A 279 -11.93 -10.35 3.81
N VAL A 280 -12.08 -9.04 3.57
CA VAL A 280 -11.35 -7.98 4.31
C VAL A 280 -12.30 -7.22 5.25
N GLU A 281 -12.45 -7.70 6.48
CA GLU A 281 -13.34 -7.09 7.50
C GLU A 281 -12.61 -6.56 8.74
N ALA A 282 -11.38 -7.03 8.95
CA ALA A 282 -10.52 -6.55 10.02
C ALA A 282 -9.08 -6.47 9.53
N VAL A 283 -8.33 -5.47 9.98
CA VAL A 283 -6.92 -5.28 9.61
C VAL A 283 -6.08 -5.15 10.88
N ASP A 284 -5.02 -5.96 10.96
CA ASP A 284 -3.97 -5.82 11.96
C ASP A 284 -2.93 -4.79 11.49
N PHE A 285 -2.73 -3.72 12.27
CA PHE A 285 -1.73 -2.69 11.99
C PHE A 285 -0.31 -3.26 11.91
N GLY A 286 0.01 -4.36 12.61
CA GLY A 286 1.29 -5.06 12.52
C GLY A 286 1.51 -5.80 11.20
N LYS A 287 0.44 -6.04 10.44
CA LYS A 287 0.46 -6.70 9.12
C LYS A 287 0.07 -5.76 7.98
N THR A 288 -0.18 -4.48 8.23
CA THR A 288 -0.76 -3.61 7.20
C THR A 288 0.08 -3.49 5.93
N ARG A 289 1.41 -3.62 6.05
CA ARG A 289 2.32 -3.55 4.89
C ARG A 289 2.33 -4.85 4.08
N ASP A 290 1.73 -5.93 4.58
CA ASP A 290 1.50 -7.15 3.79
C ASP A 290 0.54 -6.93 2.62
N ILE A 291 -0.08 -5.75 2.53
CA ILE A 291 -0.80 -5.28 1.34
C ILE A 291 -0.01 -5.46 0.03
N PHE A 292 1.33 -5.38 0.05
CA PHE A 292 2.15 -5.62 -1.15
C PHE A 292 2.09 -7.06 -1.67
N THR A 293 1.62 -8.01 -0.86
CA THR A 293 1.36 -9.39 -1.29
C THR A 293 -0.05 -9.58 -1.85
N VAL A 294 -0.93 -8.57 -1.70
CA VAL A 294 -2.30 -8.57 -2.24
C VAL A 294 -2.34 -7.97 -3.65
N MET A 295 -1.33 -7.17 -4.00
CA MET A 295 -1.21 -6.50 -5.30
C MET A 295 0.04 -6.90 -6.07
N ASP A 296 0.03 -6.69 -7.38
CA ASP A 296 1.28 -6.66 -8.13
C ASP A 296 2.01 -5.32 -7.88
N TYR A 297 3.03 -5.37 -7.02
CA TYR A 297 3.78 -4.18 -6.60
C TYR A 297 4.53 -3.49 -7.75
N LYS A 298 4.99 -4.27 -8.73
CA LYS A 298 5.70 -3.76 -9.91
C LYS A 298 4.77 -2.91 -10.79
N THR A 299 3.55 -3.38 -11.05
CA THR A 299 2.50 -2.59 -11.71
C THR A 299 2.11 -1.36 -10.89
N LEU A 300 1.99 -1.48 -9.56
CA LEU A 300 1.73 -0.32 -8.69
C LEU A 300 2.79 0.78 -8.86
N VAL A 301 4.08 0.42 -8.87
CA VAL A 301 5.18 1.40 -8.99
C VAL A 301 5.25 2.00 -10.39
N ARG A 302 5.11 1.17 -11.44
CA ARG A 302 5.24 1.60 -12.84
C ARG A 302 4.03 2.41 -13.33
N GLU A 303 2.82 1.99 -12.97
CA GLU A 303 1.57 2.47 -13.58
C GLU A 303 0.62 3.14 -12.57
N GLY A 304 0.76 2.84 -11.28
CA GLY A 304 -0.16 3.31 -10.23
C GLY A 304 -1.45 2.48 -10.10
N ASP A 305 -1.64 1.49 -10.97
CA ASP A 305 -2.79 0.59 -10.97
C ASP A 305 -2.67 -0.45 -9.82
N ARG A 306 -3.82 -0.77 -9.20
CA ARG A 306 -3.91 -1.65 -8.02
C ARG A 306 -4.79 -2.85 -8.32
N PHE A 307 -4.19 -3.89 -8.88
CA PHE A 307 -4.87 -5.16 -9.11
C PHE A 307 -4.91 -5.98 -7.81
N ASN A 308 -6.06 -6.56 -7.49
CA ASN A 308 -6.16 -7.60 -6.46
C ASN A 308 -5.68 -8.92 -7.07
N LYS A 309 -4.67 -9.55 -6.48
CA LYS A 309 -4.27 -10.92 -6.81
C LYS A 309 -5.32 -11.90 -6.28
N LEU A 310 -5.78 -12.79 -7.15
CA LEU A 310 -6.69 -13.88 -6.80
C LEU A 310 -5.91 -15.20 -6.61
N PHE A 311 -4.67 -15.07 -6.15
CA PHE A 311 -3.78 -16.14 -5.76
C PHE A 311 -2.85 -15.67 -4.63
N ILE A 312 -2.27 -16.61 -3.88
CA ILE A 312 -1.49 -16.32 -2.67
C ILE A 312 0.02 -16.47 -2.93
N ASP A 313 0.76 -15.37 -2.76
CA ASP A 313 2.23 -15.35 -2.80
C ASP A 313 2.82 -16.11 -1.60
N ASP A 314 4.02 -16.70 -1.75
CA ASP A 314 4.68 -17.50 -0.70
C ASP A 314 5.00 -16.70 0.59
N GLY A 315 5.16 -15.38 0.48
CA GLY A 315 5.40 -14.45 1.59
C GLY A 315 4.15 -13.82 2.22
N ASN A 316 2.95 -14.18 1.76
CA ASN A 316 1.71 -13.60 2.26
C ASN A 316 1.42 -14.09 3.69
N ARG A 317 1.09 -13.15 4.60
CA ARG A 317 0.82 -13.42 6.03
C ARG A 317 -0.62 -13.11 6.45
N LEU A 318 -1.48 -12.83 5.47
CA LEU A 318 -2.87 -12.43 5.63
C LEU A 318 -3.81 -13.64 5.43
N SER A 319 -3.42 -14.81 5.95
CA SER A 319 -4.21 -16.04 5.80
C SER A 319 -5.65 -15.89 6.30
N GLU A 320 -5.88 -15.00 7.26
CA GLU A 320 -7.21 -14.63 7.76
C GLU A 320 -8.15 -14.03 6.70
N PHE A 321 -7.61 -13.52 5.59
CA PHE A 321 -8.44 -12.96 4.51
C PHE A 321 -8.93 -14.02 3.54
N TYR A 322 -8.34 -15.22 3.54
CA TYR A 322 -8.44 -16.12 2.39
C TYR A 322 -9.00 -17.50 2.71
N THR A 323 -9.87 -17.98 1.83
CA THR A 323 -10.19 -19.41 1.69
C THR A 323 -9.85 -19.82 0.27
N VAL A 324 -8.87 -20.72 0.09
CA VAL A 324 -8.29 -21.01 -1.22
C VAL A 324 -8.07 -22.50 -1.46
N VAL A 325 -8.21 -22.91 -2.72
CA VAL A 325 -7.77 -24.21 -3.24
C VAL A 325 -6.52 -23.97 -4.08
N ASN A 326 -5.46 -24.73 -3.84
CA ASN A 326 -4.18 -24.59 -4.58
C ASN A 326 -3.66 -23.15 -4.63
N LYS A 327 -3.80 -22.40 -3.52
CA LYS A 327 -3.43 -20.98 -3.42
C LYS A 327 -4.13 -20.07 -4.45
N GLY A 328 -5.26 -20.47 -5.04
CA GLY A 328 -5.96 -19.73 -6.12
C GLY A 328 -5.30 -19.86 -7.50
N ILE A 329 -4.27 -20.70 -7.64
CA ILE A 329 -3.55 -20.90 -8.91
C ILE A 329 -4.38 -21.75 -9.87
N ILE A 330 -4.54 -21.26 -11.11
CA ILE A 330 -5.26 -21.96 -12.17
C ILE A 330 -4.28 -22.77 -13.01
N SER A 331 -4.51 -24.08 -13.11
CA SER A 331 -3.74 -24.97 -13.99
C SER A 331 -4.48 -25.17 -15.31
N VAL A 332 -3.82 -24.85 -16.43
CA VAL A 332 -4.35 -24.98 -17.80
C VAL A 332 -3.46 -25.95 -18.57
N ILE A 333 -3.98 -27.13 -18.94
CA ILE A 333 -3.18 -28.17 -19.61
C ILE A 333 -3.92 -28.77 -20.80
N ASN A 334 -5.10 -29.37 -20.60
CA ASN A 334 -5.77 -30.19 -21.62
C ASN A 334 -7.20 -29.75 -21.98
N GLU A 335 -7.84 -28.95 -21.14
CA GLU A 335 -9.25 -28.55 -21.31
C GLU A 335 -9.44 -27.04 -21.11
N ASP A 336 -10.46 -26.48 -21.77
CA ASP A 336 -10.89 -25.10 -21.55
C ASP A 336 -11.32 -24.93 -20.08
N VAL A 337 -10.79 -23.89 -19.43
CA VAL A 337 -11.05 -23.56 -18.03
C VAL A 337 -11.97 -22.35 -17.98
N PRO A 338 -13.28 -22.53 -17.76
CA PRO A 338 -14.18 -21.40 -17.53
C PRO A 338 -13.91 -20.80 -16.14
N LEU A 339 -13.78 -19.48 -16.09
CA LEU A 339 -13.54 -18.72 -14.87
C LEU A 339 -14.64 -17.68 -14.66
N ARG A 340 -15.10 -17.59 -13.42
CA ARG A 340 -16.06 -16.59 -12.96
C ARG A 340 -15.50 -15.90 -11.72
N VAL A 341 -15.38 -14.58 -11.75
CA VAL A 341 -15.00 -13.77 -10.59
C VAL A 341 -16.22 -12.97 -10.15
N GLN A 342 -16.61 -13.12 -8.89
CA GLN A 342 -17.71 -12.38 -8.28
C GLN A 342 -17.14 -11.31 -7.36
N LEU A 343 -17.53 -10.07 -7.59
CA LEU A 343 -17.19 -8.91 -6.77
C LEU A 343 -18.42 -8.49 -6.00
N LYS A 344 -18.25 -8.25 -4.71
CA LYS A 344 -19.36 -7.90 -3.83
C LYS A 344 -18.96 -6.81 -2.84
N ASP A 345 -19.87 -5.87 -2.60
CA ASP A 345 -19.74 -4.83 -1.58
C ASP A 345 -20.45 -5.24 -0.27
N LEU A 346 -20.52 -4.32 0.70
CA LEU A 346 -21.17 -4.51 2.01
C LEU A 346 -22.69 -4.32 1.99
N ALA A 347 -23.23 -3.69 0.95
CA ALA A 347 -24.66 -3.57 0.70
C ALA A 347 -25.21 -4.76 -0.11
N ASP A 348 -24.35 -5.75 -0.35
CA ASP A 348 -24.59 -6.96 -1.11
C ASP A 348 -24.77 -6.75 -2.64
N ASN A 349 -24.50 -5.55 -3.18
CA ASN A 349 -24.51 -5.39 -4.62
C ASN A 349 -23.35 -6.19 -5.24
N THR A 350 -23.62 -6.78 -6.40
CA THR A 350 -22.73 -7.78 -6.99
C THR A 350 -22.48 -7.47 -8.46
N SER A 351 -21.24 -7.64 -8.90
CA SER A 351 -20.91 -7.77 -10.31
C SER A 351 -20.14 -9.06 -10.58
N THR A 352 -20.31 -9.60 -11.80
CA THR A 352 -19.69 -10.86 -12.20
C THR A 352 -18.80 -10.63 -13.41
N VAL A 353 -17.56 -11.11 -13.35
CA VAL A 353 -16.63 -11.17 -14.49
C VAL A 353 -16.56 -12.61 -15.00
N LYS A 354 -16.75 -12.82 -16.30
CA LYS A 354 -16.71 -14.15 -16.95
C LYS A 354 -15.69 -14.17 -18.08
N PHE A 355 -14.82 -15.16 -18.07
CA PHE A 355 -13.85 -15.41 -19.14
C PHE A 355 -13.42 -16.88 -19.11
N SER A 356 -12.67 -17.32 -20.11
CA SER A 356 -12.12 -18.68 -20.13
C SER A 356 -10.67 -18.69 -20.58
N LEU A 357 -9.94 -19.67 -20.07
CA LEU A 357 -8.58 -19.97 -20.51
C LEU A 357 -8.62 -21.23 -21.39
N ARG A 358 -8.07 -21.13 -22.59
CA ARG A 358 -7.96 -22.25 -23.51
C ARG A 358 -6.53 -22.77 -23.55
N PRO A 359 -6.29 -24.08 -23.38
CA PRO A 359 -4.97 -24.66 -23.53
C PRO A 359 -4.31 -24.31 -24.87
N ASP A 360 -3.06 -23.85 -24.80
CA ASP A 360 -2.21 -23.60 -25.96
C ASP A 360 -0.78 -24.01 -25.63
N LEU A 361 -0.35 -25.17 -26.15
CA LEU A 361 0.96 -25.73 -25.84
C LEU A 361 2.08 -24.74 -26.22
N PRO A 362 3.06 -24.50 -25.32
CA PRO A 362 4.19 -23.62 -25.64
C PRO A 362 4.95 -24.13 -26.86
N THR A 363 5.11 -23.27 -27.86
CA THR A 363 5.94 -23.53 -29.05
C THR A 363 7.12 -22.56 -29.10
N LEU A 364 8.09 -22.85 -29.98
CA LEU A 364 9.19 -21.92 -30.26
C LEU A 364 8.72 -20.69 -31.06
N GLU A 365 7.58 -20.75 -31.74
CA GLU A 365 7.06 -19.65 -32.57
C GLU A 365 5.96 -18.87 -31.83
N ALA A 366 6.22 -17.60 -31.51
CA ALA A 366 5.24 -16.72 -30.87
C ALA A 366 4.71 -15.67 -31.85
N LYS A 367 3.42 -15.76 -32.20
CA LYS A 367 2.79 -14.94 -33.25
C LYS A 367 2.82 -13.43 -32.93
N ASN A 368 2.61 -13.05 -31.68
CA ASN A 368 2.34 -11.66 -31.27
C ASN A 368 3.50 -11.01 -30.49
N LEU A 369 4.74 -11.15 -30.96
CA LEU A 369 5.87 -10.38 -30.44
C LEU A 369 6.06 -9.08 -31.24
N LEU A 370 5.93 -7.93 -30.57
CA LEU A 370 6.22 -6.62 -31.14
C LEU A 370 7.73 -6.38 -31.22
N SER A 371 8.15 -5.52 -32.17
CA SER A 371 9.54 -5.09 -32.30
C SER A 371 10.01 -4.36 -31.05
N LEU A 372 11.29 -4.55 -30.69
CA LEU A 372 11.92 -3.85 -29.57
C LEU A 372 12.40 -2.45 -29.99
N LEU A 373 12.34 -1.50 -29.07
CA LEU A 373 12.94 -0.17 -29.25
C LEU A 373 14.47 -0.18 -29.11
N HIS A 374 15.00 -1.15 -28.37
CA HIS A 374 16.43 -1.33 -28.12
C HIS A 374 16.86 -2.72 -28.58
N PRO A 375 18.13 -2.92 -29.00
CA PRO A 375 18.63 -4.22 -29.46
C PRO A 375 18.45 -5.36 -28.44
N ILE A 376 18.50 -5.00 -27.15
CA ILE A 376 18.25 -5.90 -26.02
C ILE A 376 17.42 -5.16 -24.96
N VAL A 377 16.47 -5.87 -24.37
CA VAL A 377 15.70 -5.46 -23.20
C VAL A 377 15.68 -6.64 -22.25
N TYR A 378 15.66 -6.39 -20.95
CA TYR A 378 15.52 -7.44 -19.96
C TYR A 378 14.57 -7.00 -18.86
N ASP A 379 13.94 -7.98 -18.23
CA ASP A 379 13.05 -7.75 -17.09
C ASP A 379 13.18 -8.91 -16.09
N LEU A 380 12.95 -8.62 -14.82
CA LEU A 380 12.85 -9.65 -13.79
C LEU A 380 11.37 -9.92 -13.49
N VAL A 381 10.96 -11.18 -13.67
CA VAL A 381 9.63 -11.67 -13.33
C VAL A 381 9.80 -12.84 -12.36
N ASP A 382 9.53 -12.56 -11.08
CA ASP A 382 9.75 -13.48 -9.95
C ASP A 382 11.17 -14.07 -9.99
N ASN A 383 11.30 -15.37 -10.25
CA ASN A 383 12.58 -16.10 -10.31
C ASN A 383 13.20 -16.17 -11.71
N THR A 384 12.64 -15.47 -12.69
CA THR A 384 13.03 -15.59 -14.11
C THR A 384 13.53 -14.26 -14.63
N LEU A 385 14.80 -14.25 -15.06
CA LEU A 385 15.33 -13.17 -15.88
C LEU A 385 14.87 -13.39 -17.32
N VAL A 386 14.04 -12.47 -17.81
CA VAL A 386 13.52 -12.46 -19.17
C VAL A 386 14.43 -11.59 -20.02
N ILE A 387 15.19 -12.18 -20.93
CA ILE A 387 16.02 -11.44 -21.89
C ILE A 387 15.32 -11.46 -23.24
N GLN A 388 15.11 -10.28 -23.82
CA GLN A 388 14.50 -10.10 -25.13
C GLN A 388 15.49 -9.39 -26.04
N ARG A 389 15.71 -9.89 -27.25
CA ARG A 389 16.60 -9.25 -28.22
C ARG A 389 16.06 -9.29 -29.64
N ILE A 390 16.58 -8.40 -30.49
CA ILE A 390 16.40 -8.48 -31.93
C ILE A 390 17.21 -9.69 -32.45
N PRO A 391 16.63 -10.58 -33.28
CA PRO A 391 17.35 -11.73 -33.84
C PRO A 391 18.63 -11.32 -34.59
N CYS A 392 19.70 -12.10 -34.45
CA CYS A 392 20.96 -11.92 -35.18
C CYS A 392 21.74 -13.23 -35.30
N GLU A 393 22.78 -13.26 -36.14
CA GLU A 393 23.55 -14.48 -36.44
C GLU A 393 24.20 -15.13 -35.21
N ASN A 394 24.72 -14.32 -34.29
CA ASN A 394 25.37 -14.82 -33.09
C ASN A 394 24.34 -15.20 -32.02
N PRO A 395 24.41 -16.40 -31.41
CA PRO A 395 23.52 -16.78 -30.32
C PRO A 395 23.73 -15.90 -29.08
N LEU A 396 22.68 -15.74 -28.27
CA LEU A 396 22.83 -15.10 -26.96
C LEU A 396 23.80 -15.95 -26.13
N SER A 397 24.79 -15.29 -25.52
CA SER A 397 25.65 -15.92 -24.53
C SER A 397 25.60 -15.13 -23.23
N ILE A 398 25.52 -15.81 -22.10
CA ILE A 398 25.56 -15.20 -20.77
C ILE A 398 26.83 -15.63 -20.04
N TYR A 399 27.41 -14.72 -19.27
CA TYR A 399 28.51 -15.03 -18.37
C TYR A 399 27.98 -15.16 -16.94
N SER A 400 28.48 -16.16 -16.21
CA SER A 400 28.24 -16.29 -14.78
C SER A 400 29.51 -16.84 -14.12
N LYS A 401 30.12 -16.09 -13.21
CA LYS A 401 31.34 -16.45 -12.49
C LYS A 401 32.48 -16.88 -13.42
N GLY A 402 32.66 -16.17 -14.54
CA GLY A 402 33.67 -16.45 -15.56
C GLY A 402 33.33 -17.62 -16.50
N GLN A 403 32.20 -18.32 -16.31
CA GLN A 403 31.74 -19.36 -17.21
C GLN A 403 30.81 -18.77 -18.28
N LEU A 404 31.06 -19.12 -19.54
CA LEU A 404 30.18 -18.82 -20.67
C LEU A 404 29.07 -19.87 -20.78
N LEU A 405 27.82 -19.43 -20.87
CA LEU A 405 26.65 -20.29 -21.07
C LEU A 405 25.86 -19.79 -22.29
N ALA A 406 25.40 -20.71 -23.13
CA ALA A 406 24.59 -20.41 -24.31
C ALA A 406 23.15 -20.91 -24.08
N PRO A 407 22.26 -20.08 -23.51
CA PRO A 407 20.87 -20.49 -23.29
C PRO A 407 20.13 -20.69 -24.62
N SER A 408 19.25 -21.68 -24.67
CA SER A 408 18.36 -21.88 -25.81
C SER A 408 17.27 -20.81 -25.85
N VAL A 409 16.87 -20.42 -27.06
CA VAL A 409 15.69 -19.57 -27.28
C VAL A 409 14.47 -20.25 -26.68
N SER A 410 13.73 -19.53 -25.86
CA SER A 410 12.50 -20.04 -25.22
C SER A 410 11.28 -19.92 -26.15
N TYR A 411 11.21 -18.82 -26.91
CA TYR A 411 10.27 -18.59 -28.00
C TYR A 411 10.70 -17.34 -28.78
N ALA A 412 10.29 -17.23 -30.05
CA ALA A 412 10.68 -16.14 -30.94
C ALA A 412 9.70 -15.91 -32.08
N ASN A 413 9.91 -14.81 -32.81
CA ASN A 413 9.43 -14.61 -34.17
C ASN A 413 10.51 -13.88 -34.99
N SER A 414 10.19 -13.48 -36.22
CA SER A 414 11.12 -12.76 -37.10
C SER A 414 11.61 -11.41 -36.55
N LYS A 415 10.98 -10.87 -35.51
CA LYS A 415 11.28 -9.55 -34.93
C LYS A 415 11.96 -9.63 -33.56
N ARG A 416 11.78 -10.73 -32.82
CA ARG A 416 12.20 -10.83 -31.42
C ARG A 416 12.49 -12.27 -31.00
N GLU A 417 13.60 -12.47 -30.30
CA GLU A 417 13.90 -13.68 -29.55
C GLU A 417 13.74 -13.44 -28.05
N VAL A 418 13.20 -14.42 -27.33
CA VAL A 418 13.04 -14.38 -25.87
C VAL A 418 13.74 -15.56 -25.22
N TYR A 419 14.50 -15.28 -24.18
CA TYR A 419 15.24 -16.23 -23.37
C TYR A 419 14.79 -16.11 -21.92
N LEU A 420 14.40 -17.22 -21.32
CA LEU A 420 13.99 -17.30 -19.92
C LEU A 420 15.10 -17.99 -19.12
N ILE A 421 15.71 -17.25 -18.20
CA ILE A 421 16.81 -17.75 -17.36
C ILE A 421 16.30 -17.92 -15.94
N ASP A 422 16.31 -19.16 -15.44
CA ASP A 422 15.95 -19.49 -14.06
C ASP A 422 17.06 -19.04 -13.10
N LEU A 423 16.80 -17.93 -12.41
CA LEU A 423 17.78 -17.32 -11.52
C LEU A 423 18.08 -18.14 -10.28
N ARG A 424 17.29 -19.17 -9.97
CA ARG A 424 17.59 -20.16 -8.90
C ARG A 424 18.69 -21.12 -9.32
N LYS A 425 18.92 -21.29 -10.63
CA LYS A 425 19.97 -22.16 -11.18
C LYS A 425 21.24 -21.37 -11.48
N VAL A 426 21.10 -20.24 -12.18
CA VAL A 426 22.24 -19.44 -12.65
C VAL A 426 21.97 -17.97 -12.35
N LEU A 427 22.95 -17.29 -11.74
CA LEU A 427 22.90 -15.83 -11.54
C LEU A 427 23.88 -15.17 -12.53
N PRO A 428 23.41 -14.60 -13.65
CA PRO A 428 24.29 -14.10 -14.70
C PRO A 428 24.88 -12.73 -14.34
N ASP A 429 26.17 -12.56 -14.63
CA ASP A 429 26.89 -11.29 -14.49
C ASP A 429 26.57 -10.35 -15.66
N SER A 430 26.59 -10.90 -16.88
CA SER A 430 26.36 -10.16 -18.12
C SER A 430 25.84 -11.06 -19.24
N ALA A 431 25.32 -10.44 -20.30
CA ALA A 431 24.94 -11.07 -21.55
C ALA A 431 25.66 -10.42 -22.74
N LEU A 432 26.24 -11.22 -23.62
CA LEU A 432 26.74 -10.78 -24.91
C LEU A 432 25.59 -10.67 -25.90
N THR A 433 25.58 -9.57 -26.63
CA THR A 433 24.58 -9.23 -27.63
C THR A 433 25.25 -8.98 -28.97
N CYS A 434 24.42 -8.82 -30.01
CA CYS A 434 24.90 -8.52 -31.36
C CYS A 434 25.70 -7.21 -31.42
N ASN A 435 25.39 -6.24 -30.53
CA ASN A 435 25.93 -4.87 -30.56
C ASN A 435 26.65 -4.47 -29.26
N GLY A 436 27.14 -5.43 -28.48
CA GLY A 436 27.87 -5.17 -27.23
C GLY A 436 27.47 -6.10 -26.09
N SER A 437 27.77 -5.73 -24.85
CA SER A 437 27.41 -6.51 -23.66
C SER A 437 26.43 -5.76 -22.76
N LYS A 438 25.58 -6.50 -22.06
CA LYS A 438 24.70 -5.97 -21.01
C LYS A 438 25.09 -6.57 -19.67
N VAL A 439 25.52 -5.73 -18.74
CA VAL A 439 25.80 -6.11 -17.34
C VAL A 439 24.51 -6.05 -16.54
N PHE A 440 24.27 -7.05 -15.68
CA PHE A 440 23.06 -7.16 -14.86
C PHE A 440 23.25 -6.73 -13.40
N HIS A 441 24.50 -6.63 -12.96
CA HIS A 441 24.88 -6.18 -11.60
C HIS A 441 24.33 -7.05 -10.45
N TYR A 442 23.86 -8.27 -10.73
CA TYR A 442 23.47 -9.21 -9.68
C TYR A 442 24.68 -9.60 -8.83
N LYS A 443 24.52 -9.53 -7.51
CA LYS A 443 25.57 -9.87 -6.54
C LYS A 443 25.24 -11.10 -5.72
N ASP A 444 23.97 -11.27 -5.35
CA ASP A 444 23.56 -12.34 -4.46
C ASP A 444 22.06 -12.65 -4.53
N ARG A 445 21.66 -13.78 -3.93
CA ARG A 445 20.27 -14.18 -3.72
C ARG A 445 19.93 -14.03 -2.24
N ILE A 446 19.23 -12.96 -1.89
CA ILE A 446 18.89 -12.65 -0.50
C ILE A 446 17.59 -13.37 -0.14
N PRO A 447 17.60 -14.35 0.78
CA PRO A 447 16.38 -15.03 1.20
C PRO A 447 15.51 -14.12 2.07
N PRO A 448 14.20 -14.40 2.22
CA PRO A 448 13.31 -13.70 3.15
C PRO A 448 13.56 -14.10 4.63
N ALA A 449 14.82 -14.13 5.04
CA ALA A 449 15.29 -14.50 6.37
C ALA A 449 16.32 -13.46 6.86
N THR A 450 16.79 -13.61 8.10
CA THR A 450 17.93 -12.82 8.56
C THR A 450 19.13 -13.11 7.67
N TYR A 451 19.69 -12.07 7.05
CA TYR A 451 20.78 -12.17 6.10
C TYR A 451 21.61 -10.90 6.13
N THR A 452 22.94 -11.02 6.06
CA THR A 452 23.81 -9.87 5.85
C THR A 452 24.65 -10.10 4.61
N TYR A 453 24.49 -9.23 3.64
CA TYR A 453 25.37 -9.15 2.48
C TYR A 453 26.56 -8.25 2.81
N TYR A 454 27.75 -8.70 2.48
CA TYR A 454 28.99 -7.93 2.59
C TYR A 454 29.55 -7.70 1.18
N GLY A 455 29.64 -6.44 0.78
CA GLY A 455 30.25 -6.03 -0.49
C GLY A 455 31.35 -5.00 -0.28
N ASP A 456 32.06 -4.68 -1.37
CA ASP A 456 33.24 -3.82 -1.34
C ASP A 456 32.96 -2.42 -0.77
N TRP A 457 31.79 -1.85 -1.09
CA TRP A 457 31.40 -0.49 -0.71
C TRP A 457 30.12 -0.44 0.13
N THR A 458 29.46 -1.57 0.40
CA THR A 458 28.21 -1.60 1.18
C THR A 458 28.00 -2.90 1.93
N GLU A 459 27.45 -2.79 3.13
CA GLU A 459 26.91 -3.91 3.90
C GLU A 459 25.39 -3.73 4.04
N LEU A 460 24.63 -4.77 3.71
CA LEU A 460 23.17 -4.75 3.80
C LEU A 460 22.72 -5.80 4.81
N SER A 461 22.09 -5.37 5.89
CA SER A 461 21.56 -6.24 6.94
C SER A 461 20.04 -6.30 6.89
N PHE A 462 19.54 -7.47 6.53
CA PHE A 462 18.13 -7.84 6.47
C PHE A 462 17.76 -8.58 7.75
N GLN A 463 16.66 -8.19 8.37
CA GLN A 463 16.06 -8.95 9.46
C GLN A 463 15.13 -10.01 8.88
N SER A 464 14.75 -10.99 9.71
CA SER A 464 13.64 -11.89 9.37
C SER A 464 12.43 -11.05 8.95
N ARG A 465 11.84 -11.40 7.80
CA ARG A 465 10.70 -10.70 7.19
C ARG A 465 10.99 -9.28 6.70
N SER A 466 12.25 -8.89 6.46
CA SER A 466 12.51 -7.64 5.71
C SER A 466 12.04 -7.74 4.25
N LEU A 467 12.07 -8.95 3.69
CA LEU A 467 11.61 -9.24 2.33
C LEU A 467 10.38 -10.17 2.38
N TYR A 468 9.56 -10.09 1.34
CA TYR A 468 8.42 -10.99 1.12
C TYR A 468 8.83 -12.29 0.46
N ASP A 469 9.79 -12.24 -0.44
CA ASP A 469 10.34 -13.37 -1.18
C ASP A 469 11.84 -13.12 -1.43
N THR A 470 12.50 -14.07 -2.09
CA THR A 470 13.90 -13.99 -2.48
C THR A 470 14.14 -12.77 -3.35
N MET A 471 15.09 -11.93 -2.94
CA MET A 471 15.54 -10.78 -3.72
C MET A 471 16.83 -11.14 -4.46
N TYR A 472 16.84 -10.92 -5.77
CA TYR A 472 18.06 -10.98 -6.58
C TYR A 472 18.76 -9.62 -6.49
N LEU A 473 19.68 -9.50 -5.53
CA LEU A 473 20.29 -8.23 -5.18
C LEU A 473 21.13 -7.69 -6.35
N GLN A 474 20.76 -6.52 -6.84
CA GLN A 474 21.53 -5.73 -7.79
C GLN A 474 22.24 -4.60 -7.05
N LEU A 475 23.53 -4.44 -7.30
CA LEU A 475 24.33 -3.34 -6.76
C LEU A 475 25.16 -2.68 -7.85
N ASP A 476 25.03 -1.36 -7.94
CA ASP A 476 25.85 -0.55 -8.81
C ASP A 476 26.31 0.74 -8.11
N ARG A 477 27.48 1.24 -8.52
CA ARG A 477 28.03 2.51 -8.04
C ARG A 477 28.54 3.31 -9.22
N MET A 478 27.97 4.49 -9.42
CA MET A 478 28.43 5.43 -10.43
C MET A 478 29.09 6.62 -9.75
N GLU A 479 30.29 6.96 -10.20
CA GLU A 479 31.05 8.11 -9.73
C GLU A 479 30.97 9.23 -10.77
N TYR A 480 30.50 10.39 -10.34
CA TYR A 480 30.51 11.64 -11.09
C TYR A 480 31.55 12.59 -10.49
N ASP A 481 31.81 13.73 -11.12
CA ASP A 481 32.80 14.69 -10.63
C ASP A 481 32.46 15.19 -9.22
N ASP A 482 31.20 15.55 -8.98
CA ASP A 482 30.71 16.16 -7.74
C ASP A 482 30.04 15.19 -6.75
N HIS A 483 29.67 13.98 -7.19
CA HIS A 483 28.93 13.03 -6.34
C HIS A 483 29.05 11.58 -6.76
N GLU A 484 28.53 10.70 -5.91
CA GLU A 484 28.36 9.27 -6.17
C GLU A 484 26.87 8.92 -6.16
N VAL A 485 26.50 7.95 -6.99
CA VAL A 485 25.18 7.31 -6.98
C VAL A 485 25.35 5.84 -6.65
N PHE A 486 24.61 5.38 -5.66
CA PHE A 486 24.62 4.03 -5.12
C PHE A 486 23.27 3.38 -5.40
N SER A 487 23.22 2.48 -6.38
CA SER A 487 22.02 1.72 -6.72
C SER A 487 21.98 0.47 -5.83
N ILE A 488 20.94 0.38 -4.99
CA ILE A 488 20.72 -0.75 -4.07
C ILE A 488 19.36 -1.36 -4.39
N GLY A 489 19.37 -2.50 -5.09
CA GLY A 489 18.15 -3.15 -5.57
C GLY A 489 17.40 -2.31 -6.60
N THR A 490 16.10 -2.57 -6.73
CA THR A 490 15.20 -1.82 -7.62
C THR A 490 13.99 -1.30 -6.84
N ASP A 491 13.45 -0.16 -7.22
CA ASP A 491 12.21 0.39 -6.65
C ASP A 491 10.98 -0.51 -6.86
N GLU A 492 11.08 -1.46 -7.78
CA GLU A 492 10.11 -2.53 -8.07
C GLU A 492 10.15 -3.70 -7.08
N THR A 493 11.10 -3.72 -6.13
CA THR A 493 11.16 -4.73 -5.07
C THR A 493 10.61 -4.12 -3.77
N PRO A 494 9.53 -4.67 -3.18
CA PRO A 494 9.01 -4.15 -1.92
C PRO A 494 9.79 -4.71 -0.73
N ALA A 495 10.08 -3.84 0.25
CA ALA A 495 10.55 -4.26 1.57
C ALA A 495 9.42 -4.15 2.60
N ASN A 496 9.27 -5.14 3.46
CA ASN A 496 8.27 -5.18 4.52
C ASN A 496 8.74 -4.43 5.78
N SER A 497 10.01 -4.59 6.14
CA SER A 497 10.62 -3.86 7.24
C SER A 497 11.89 -3.13 6.78
N SER A 498 12.45 -2.31 7.65
CA SER A 498 13.65 -1.54 7.30
C SER A 498 14.86 -2.45 7.14
N VAL A 499 15.58 -2.28 6.03
CA VAL A 499 16.91 -2.86 5.79
C VAL A 499 17.95 -1.86 6.27
N LYS A 500 18.93 -2.33 7.05
CA LYS A 500 20.04 -1.50 7.51
C LYS A 500 21.13 -1.51 6.44
N VAL A 501 21.65 -0.33 6.11
CA VAL A 501 22.70 -0.11 5.11
C VAL A 501 23.89 0.54 5.80
N LEU A 502 25.08 -0.01 5.63
CA LEU A 502 26.34 0.66 5.94
C LEU A 502 27.06 0.93 4.64
N LEU A 503 27.24 2.20 4.30
CA LEU A 503 27.81 2.63 3.03
C LEU A 503 29.22 3.17 3.22
N SER A 504 30.14 2.73 2.35
CA SER A 504 31.54 3.16 2.31
C SER A 504 31.79 3.91 0.99
N PRO A 505 31.62 5.25 0.97
CA PRO A 505 31.85 6.05 -0.24
C PRO A 505 33.32 6.05 -0.66
N ALA A 506 33.59 6.22 -1.96
CA ALA A 506 34.95 6.44 -2.45
C ALA A 506 35.40 7.90 -2.27
N LYS A 507 34.46 8.85 -2.33
CA LYS A 507 34.75 10.27 -2.11
C LYS A 507 34.74 10.61 -0.61
N SER A 508 35.47 11.67 -0.28
CA SER A 508 35.43 12.26 1.06
C SER A 508 34.27 13.25 1.17
N TYR A 509 33.55 13.19 2.29
CA TYR A 509 32.40 14.04 2.58
C TYR A 509 32.59 14.72 3.93
N ASN A 510 32.02 15.92 4.09
CA ASN A 510 31.91 16.53 5.42
C ASN A 510 30.86 15.77 6.24
N GLU A 511 31.29 14.85 7.10
CA GLU A 511 30.43 13.98 7.90
C GLU A 511 29.40 14.75 8.75
N SER A 512 29.74 15.96 9.22
CA SER A 512 28.83 16.76 10.04
C SER A 512 27.72 17.46 9.24
N ARG A 513 27.83 17.48 7.91
CA ARG A 513 26.94 18.27 7.02
C ARG A 513 26.37 17.48 5.84
N SER A 514 26.77 16.22 5.72
CA SER A 514 26.36 15.34 4.63
C SER A 514 25.43 14.25 5.12
N SER A 515 24.43 13.93 4.33
CA SER A 515 23.47 12.87 4.63
C SER A 515 23.14 12.08 3.38
N VAL A 516 22.51 10.93 3.55
CA VAL A 516 21.99 10.12 2.44
C VAL A 516 20.65 10.66 1.99
N TYR A 517 20.48 10.67 0.67
CA TYR A 517 19.25 11.01 -0.01
C TYR A 517 18.87 9.91 -0.99
N LYS A 518 17.59 9.56 -1.04
CA LYS A 518 17.04 8.74 -2.12
C LYS A 518 16.77 9.64 -3.33
N ILE A 519 17.19 9.17 -4.51
CA ILE A 519 16.95 9.85 -5.78
C ILE A 519 15.60 9.40 -6.31
N ASN A 520 14.66 10.34 -6.42
CA ASN A 520 13.33 10.10 -6.98
C ASN A 520 13.15 11.01 -8.20
N ARG A 521 13.48 10.50 -9.39
CA ARG A 521 13.58 11.29 -10.65
C ARG A 521 14.56 12.46 -10.45
N ASN A 522 14.08 13.70 -10.48
CA ASN A 522 14.89 14.92 -10.30
C ASN A 522 14.79 15.50 -8.88
N ARG A 523 14.32 14.71 -7.90
CA ARG A 523 14.16 15.16 -6.50
C ARG A 523 14.97 14.27 -5.56
N TYR A 524 15.43 14.88 -4.48
CA TYR A 524 16.13 14.21 -3.39
C TYR A 524 15.19 14.08 -2.19
N GLU A 525 15.04 12.87 -1.68
CA GLU A 525 14.31 12.61 -0.44
C GLU A 525 15.33 12.35 0.67
N TYR A 526 15.27 13.15 1.74
CA TYR A 526 16.16 13.01 2.88
C TYR A 526 15.94 11.67 3.60
N ILE A 527 16.98 10.83 3.62
CA ILE A 527 17.02 9.57 4.37
C ILE A 527 17.77 9.76 5.70
N GLY A 528 18.78 10.63 5.71
CA GLY A 528 19.63 10.89 6.87
C GLY A 528 20.83 9.96 6.91
N GLY A 529 21.21 9.53 8.12
CA GLY A 529 22.28 8.58 8.34
C GLY A 529 23.31 9.07 9.35
N ASP A 530 23.93 8.11 10.02
CA ASP A 530 24.89 8.33 11.10
C ASP A 530 26.29 8.01 10.59
N TRP A 531 27.15 9.03 10.56
CA TRP A 531 28.55 8.86 10.15
C TRP A 531 29.39 8.24 11.27
N LYS A 532 30.29 7.34 10.87
CA LYS A 532 31.33 6.78 11.73
C LYS A 532 32.52 6.34 10.90
N ASN A 533 33.67 7.00 11.10
CA ASN A 533 34.96 6.65 10.50
C ASN A 533 34.88 6.56 8.96
N GLY A 534 34.35 7.59 8.28
CA GLY A 534 34.25 7.62 6.81
C GLY A 534 33.16 6.74 6.21
N LYS A 535 32.36 6.04 7.03
CA LYS A 535 31.19 5.26 6.60
C LYS A 535 29.91 5.90 7.13
N ILE A 536 28.81 5.72 6.41
CA ILE A 536 27.48 6.19 6.85
C ILE A 536 26.50 5.03 7.00
N GLU A 537 25.89 4.93 8.18
CA GLU A 537 24.86 3.95 8.50
C GLU A 537 23.47 4.57 8.36
N PHE A 538 22.55 3.91 7.68
CA PHE A 538 21.16 4.36 7.55
C PHE A 538 20.21 3.17 7.37
N ARG A 539 18.91 3.46 7.34
CA ARG A 539 17.87 2.44 7.14
C ARG A 539 16.98 2.82 5.97
N ILE A 540 16.71 1.86 5.10
CA ILE A 540 15.81 2.02 3.95
C ILE A 540 14.61 1.10 4.09
N ARG A 541 13.45 1.55 3.64
CA ARG A 541 12.22 0.73 3.50
C ARG A 541 11.79 0.57 2.04
N GLU A 542 12.55 1.17 1.14
CA GLU A 542 12.36 1.13 -0.29
C GLU A 542 13.74 1.11 -0.92
N PHE A 543 13.95 0.22 -1.89
CA PHE A 543 15.16 0.12 -2.68
C PHE A 543 15.19 1.19 -3.79
N GLY A 544 16.31 1.29 -4.49
CA GLY A 544 16.53 2.25 -5.58
C GLY A 544 17.89 2.94 -5.51
N ASP A 545 17.94 4.16 -6.02
CA ASP A 545 19.17 4.94 -6.13
C ASP A 545 19.34 5.91 -4.96
N PHE A 546 20.55 5.96 -4.41
CA PHE A 546 20.91 6.81 -3.28
C PHE A 546 22.14 7.66 -3.61
N THR A 547 22.24 8.82 -2.98
CA THR A 547 23.43 9.68 -3.08
C THR A 547 23.72 10.33 -1.73
N ILE A 548 24.95 10.77 -1.55
CA ILE A 548 25.38 11.57 -0.40
C ILE A 548 25.47 13.03 -0.87
N ARG A 549 24.75 13.92 -0.19
CA ARG A 549 24.79 15.36 -0.48
C ARG A 549 25.04 16.15 0.79
N GLN A 550 25.74 17.27 0.63
CA GLN A 550 25.95 18.24 1.68
C GLN A 550 24.87 19.32 1.61
N ASP A 551 24.28 19.66 2.75
CA ASP A 551 23.38 20.81 2.85
C ASP A 551 24.07 22.00 3.53
N THR A 552 24.03 23.14 2.84
CA THR A 552 24.71 24.38 3.24
C THR A 552 23.82 25.60 3.22
N ILE A 553 22.58 25.46 2.77
CA ILE A 553 21.68 26.58 2.54
C ILE A 553 20.67 26.61 3.69
N PRO A 554 20.60 27.71 4.46
CA PRO A 554 19.60 27.82 5.51
C PRO A 554 18.16 27.81 5.00
N PRO A 555 17.20 27.32 5.81
CA PRO A 555 15.77 27.41 5.52
C PRO A 555 15.31 28.83 5.19
N SER A 556 14.31 28.96 4.32
CA SER A 556 13.68 30.25 4.05
C SER A 556 12.53 30.54 5.02
N ILE A 557 12.41 31.79 5.46
CA ILE A 557 11.29 32.29 6.26
C ILE A 557 10.59 33.41 5.48
N ARG A 558 9.31 33.21 5.15
CA ARG A 558 8.47 34.23 4.52
C ARG A 558 7.30 34.57 5.42
N LYS A 559 7.28 35.81 5.92
CA LYS A 559 6.14 36.37 6.65
C LYS A 559 4.90 36.40 5.76
N ILE A 560 3.80 35.80 6.24
CA ILE A 560 2.47 35.97 5.65
C ILE A 560 1.77 37.11 6.38
N HIS A 561 1.68 37.02 7.71
CA HIS A 561 1.23 38.12 8.55
C HIS A 561 1.85 38.02 9.95
N LEU A 562 1.96 39.15 10.63
CA LEU A 562 2.45 39.22 11.99
C LEU A 562 1.79 40.42 12.70
N THR A 563 1.09 40.14 13.79
CA THR A 563 0.35 41.09 14.63
C THR A 563 0.55 40.74 16.10
N ASN A 564 0.13 41.62 16.99
CA ASN A 564 0.10 41.38 18.44
C ASN A 564 -0.85 40.23 18.88
N TYR A 565 -1.70 39.70 17.99
CA TYR A 565 -2.62 38.60 18.30
C TYR A 565 -2.27 37.30 17.58
N SER A 566 -1.50 37.36 16.50
CA SER A 566 -1.28 36.20 15.65
C SER A 566 -0.09 36.38 14.72
N ALA A 567 0.59 35.28 14.45
CA ALA A 567 1.76 35.19 13.62
C ALA A 567 1.59 34.03 12.63
N ARG A 568 1.86 34.26 11.34
CA ARG A 568 1.76 33.24 10.29
C ARG A 568 2.89 33.40 9.28
N PHE A 569 3.57 32.30 9.00
CA PHE A 569 4.74 32.27 8.11
C PHE A 569 4.67 31.06 7.18
N ARG A 570 5.31 31.20 6.02
CA ARG A 570 5.70 30.08 5.18
C ARG A 570 7.17 29.79 5.42
N ILE A 571 7.51 28.53 5.64
CA ILE A 571 8.89 28.07 5.88
C ILE A 571 9.23 26.96 4.89
N SER A 572 10.41 26.98 4.30
CA SER A 572 10.82 25.93 3.38
C SER A 572 12.29 25.64 3.51
N ASP A 573 12.68 24.41 3.18
CA ASP A 573 14.05 24.00 3.06
C ASP A 573 14.27 23.40 1.66
N ASN A 574 15.48 23.57 1.11
CA ASN A 574 15.78 23.12 -0.25
C ASN A 574 16.29 21.68 -0.33
N LEU A 575 16.66 21.05 0.79
CA LEU A 575 17.30 19.72 0.76
C LEU A 575 17.04 18.87 2.01
N SER A 576 17.65 19.18 3.16
CA SER A 576 17.63 18.32 4.34
C SER A 576 16.30 18.31 5.11
N GLY A 577 15.41 19.25 4.82
CA GLY A 577 14.12 19.43 5.47
C GLY A 577 14.23 20.14 6.82
N ILE A 578 13.07 20.54 7.37
CA ILE A 578 13.02 21.25 8.65
C ILE A 578 13.22 20.28 9.82
N ALA A 579 14.16 20.59 10.71
CA ALA A 579 14.39 19.85 11.95
C ALA A 579 13.64 20.46 13.13
N TYR A 580 13.70 21.79 13.25
CA TYR A 580 13.26 22.48 14.45
C TYR A 580 12.69 23.87 14.14
N ILE A 581 11.64 24.24 14.87
CA ILE A 581 10.92 25.52 14.77
C ILE A 581 10.80 26.08 16.18
N GLU A 582 11.25 27.31 16.39
CA GLU A 582 11.11 28.01 17.66
C GLU A 582 10.64 29.44 17.45
N ALA A 583 9.55 29.81 18.11
CA ALA A 583 9.12 31.20 18.18
C ALA A 583 9.12 31.67 19.63
N ASN A 584 9.56 32.92 19.84
CA ASN A 584 9.54 33.57 21.14
C ASN A 584 9.00 35.01 20.98
N VAL A 585 8.29 35.49 22.01
CA VAL A 585 7.98 36.92 22.18
C VAL A 585 8.50 37.37 23.53
N ASN A 586 9.40 38.36 23.55
CA ASN A 586 10.11 38.82 24.76
C ASN A 586 10.74 37.66 25.56
N GLY A 587 11.38 36.71 24.84
CA GLY A 587 12.02 35.55 25.44
C GLY A 587 11.07 34.48 26.01
N LYS A 588 9.74 34.63 25.85
CA LYS A 588 8.75 33.60 26.19
C LYS A 588 8.37 32.79 24.96
N TRP A 589 8.40 31.47 25.09
CA TRP A 589 8.07 30.54 24.00
C TRP A 589 6.62 30.70 23.54
N LEU A 590 6.44 30.71 22.23
CA LEU A 590 5.16 30.78 21.55
C LEU A 590 5.00 29.51 20.69
N LEU A 591 3.91 28.77 20.94
CA LEU A 591 3.59 27.59 20.16
C LEU A 591 3.35 27.98 18.69
N MET A 592 4.06 27.33 17.78
CA MET A 592 3.80 27.38 16.35
C MET A 592 3.27 26.03 15.89
N ASN A 593 2.00 25.99 15.48
CA ASN A 593 1.48 24.84 14.76
C ASN A 593 2.17 24.72 13.40
N TYR A 594 2.27 23.50 12.89
CA TYR A 594 2.96 23.22 11.62
C TYR A 594 2.13 22.32 10.71
N ASP A 595 1.89 22.81 9.49
CA ASP A 595 1.36 22.00 8.39
C ASP A 595 2.46 21.82 7.33
N PRO A 596 3.08 20.62 7.25
CA PRO A 596 4.15 20.35 6.29
C PRO A 596 3.65 20.34 4.85
N LYS A 597 2.36 20.07 4.59
CA LYS A 597 1.81 19.98 3.23
C LYS A 597 1.77 21.34 2.54
N PHE A 598 1.47 22.38 3.31
CA PHE A 598 1.41 23.75 2.80
C PHE A 598 2.66 24.56 3.16
N HIS A 599 3.60 23.97 3.90
CA HIS A 599 4.80 24.64 4.38
C HIS A 599 4.48 25.86 5.25
N VAL A 600 3.38 25.80 6.02
CA VAL A 600 2.87 26.93 6.81
C VAL A 600 2.98 26.64 8.29
N ILE A 601 3.41 27.65 9.04
CA ILE A 601 3.32 27.67 10.51
C ILE A 601 2.46 28.83 10.98
N TRP A 602 1.76 28.64 12.09
CA TRP A 602 0.97 29.70 12.71
C TRP A 602 0.97 29.61 14.23
N SER A 603 0.93 30.76 14.90
CA SER A 603 0.94 30.83 16.34
C SER A 603 -0.37 30.32 16.94
N GLU A 604 -0.29 29.54 18.00
CA GLU A 604 -1.40 29.25 18.91
C GLU A 604 -1.06 29.74 20.31
N ARG A 605 -2.03 30.37 20.97
CA ARG A 605 -1.83 31.08 22.23
C ARG A 605 -2.47 30.33 23.38
N LEU A 606 -1.75 30.22 24.50
CA LEU A 606 -2.27 29.63 25.74
C LEU A 606 -3.54 30.34 26.23
N SER A 607 -3.56 31.67 26.16
CA SER A 607 -4.71 32.52 26.44
C SER A 607 -5.10 33.29 25.17
N LYS A 608 -6.39 33.29 24.83
CA LYS A 608 -6.90 33.96 23.62
C LYS A 608 -7.03 35.47 23.79
N THR A 609 -7.08 35.96 25.02
CA THR A 609 -7.18 37.39 25.34
C THR A 609 -5.82 38.08 25.40
N ASP A 610 -4.75 37.33 25.61
CA ASP A 610 -3.41 37.89 25.83
C ASP A 610 -2.80 38.36 24.50
N SER A 611 -2.58 39.66 24.34
CA SER A 611 -1.72 40.16 23.25
C SER A 611 -0.25 39.89 23.57
N PHE A 612 0.54 39.56 22.55
CA PHE A 612 2.00 39.61 22.66
C PHE A 612 2.48 40.91 22.03
N SER A 613 3.07 41.80 22.83
CA SER A 613 3.75 43.01 22.36
C SER A 613 5.23 42.94 22.73
N GLY A 614 6.09 43.39 21.83
CA GLY A 614 7.54 43.37 21.99
C GLY A 614 8.25 42.58 20.90
N ASP A 615 9.40 42.00 21.22
CA ASP A 615 10.31 41.43 20.22
C ASP A 615 9.89 39.99 19.87
N PHE A 616 9.34 39.82 18.67
CA PHE A 616 9.06 38.51 18.09
C PHE A 616 10.30 37.98 17.39
N ILE A 617 10.72 36.76 17.75
CA ILE A 617 11.85 36.04 17.17
C ILE A 617 11.35 34.68 16.71
N LEU A 618 11.57 34.35 15.44
CA LEU A 618 11.31 33.03 14.86
C LEU A 618 12.63 32.45 14.34
N LYS A 619 13.06 31.33 14.93
CA LYS A 619 14.23 30.55 14.53
C LYS A 619 13.78 29.25 13.88
N ILE A 620 14.28 28.99 12.67
CA ILE A 620 14.07 27.74 11.94
C ILE A 620 15.43 27.08 11.70
N VAL A 621 15.52 25.78 11.96
CA VAL A 621 16.74 24.98 11.76
C VAL A 621 16.42 23.78 10.88
N ASP A 622 17.26 23.52 9.88
CA ASP A 622 17.17 22.31 9.05
C ASP A 622 17.84 21.09 9.71
N ARG A 623 17.79 19.93 9.04
CA ARG A 623 18.42 18.70 9.58
C ARG A 623 19.94 18.67 9.42
N ALA A 624 20.52 19.59 8.67
CA ALA A 624 21.97 19.77 8.55
C ALA A 624 22.54 20.84 9.52
N GLY A 625 21.68 21.46 10.34
CA GLY A 625 22.04 22.48 11.32
C GLY A 625 22.17 23.90 10.77
N ASN A 626 21.72 24.19 9.54
CA ASN A 626 21.64 25.57 9.08
C ASN A 626 20.46 26.29 9.74
N GLU A 627 20.66 27.56 10.05
CA GLU A 627 19.69 28.34 10.82
C GLU A 627 19.27 29.61 10.09
N SER A 628 17.97 29.92 10.17
CA SER A 628 17.42 31.21 9.77
C SER A 628 16.65 31.83 10.93
N ILE A 629 16.87 33.12 11.16
CA ILE A 629 16.24 33.87 12.24
C ILE A 629 15.51 35.08 11.64
N PHE A 630 14.22 35.19 11.96
CA PHE A 630 13.40 36.36 11.67
C PHE A 630 13.10 37.10 12.97
N THR A 631 13.35 38.42 13.00
CA THR A 631 13.06 39.26 14.16
C THR A 631 12.22 40.47 13.74
N GLN A 632 11.16 40.76 14.48
CA GLN A 632 10.37 41.98 14.30
C GLN A 632 9.69 42.38 15.61
N LYS A 633 9.62 43.68 15.90
CA LYS A 633 8.81 44.19 17.00
C LYS A 633 7.32 44.22 16.63
N ILE A 634 6.45 43.79 17.55
CA ILE A 634 4.99 43.68 17.38
C ILE A 634 4.21 44.37 18.49
#